data_AF-A0A7K2YA45-F1
#
_entry.id   AF-A0A7K2YA45-F1
#
_cell.length_a   1.000
_cell.length_b   1.000
_cell.length_c   1.000
_cell.angle_alpha   90.00
_cell.angle_beta   90.00
_cell.angle_gamma   90.00
#
_symmetry.space_group_name_H-M   'P 1'
#
loop_
_entity.id
_entity.type
_entity.pdbx_description
1 polymer ?
#
loop_
_entity_poly.entity_id
_entity_poly.type
_entity_poly.pdbx_seq_one_letter_code
_entity_poly.pdbx_strand_id
1 'polypeptide(L)'
;MHRKVIAPSVLAASLLLVIPASAAGSGSGAPGIGDPYYPASGNGGYDVSHYDLRLQYQPKTDLLEGTATLLATAKQDLSRFNLDFGLQVSEIRVNGVKAKFATSGSHELEVTPAKPLARNTPLSVVVKYAGKPSEFKVDGWTAWQRTPDGGVAAQEPDSAVWWFPSNDHPLDKATFDVSINVPDGTQAISNGVLQSQTSRLGWTRYNWRSNKPQATYLATLAVGKFDITTDKTASGLPILNAYSKDLGDNAGAARASVERTGEVAEWLEGVFGPYPFNALGGYVPNVTAGFALETQTRPFYGPGQFRNGANVSVVVHELAHQWYGDSVSVEGWKDIWINEGFARYSQWLWSEKEGEGTAQELADWAYALRPAEDAFWQVKPGDPGPENQFHGAVYDRGAIALQALRNEIGDEKFFEILKGWPTERAYGNAKVGDFVRYAEKVSKKPLAQLFETWLYTPGKPEASALNPSAAKPSARSSQQSAAAKPAAEPKSWKKIAETNTIHDTEHGSGPGHRH
;
A
#
# COMPACT_ATOMS: atom_id res chain seq x y z
N MET A 1 -99.27 -13.61 0.51
CA MET A 1 -99.22 -13.42 -0.97
C MET A 1 -98.53 -12.10 -1.23
N HIS A 2 -97.35 -12.05 -1.85
CA HIS A 2 -97.01 -10.96 -2.78
C HIS A 2 -95.77 -11.34 -3.61
N ARG A 3 -95.79 -10.84 -4.84
CA ARG A 3 -95.11 -11.35 -6.03
C ARG A 3 -93.60 -11.08 -6.06
N LYS A 4 -92.90 -12.00 -6.73
CA LYS A 4 -91.53 -11.86 -7.21
C LYS A 4 -91.43 -10.77 -8.29
N VAL A 5 -90.33 -10.03 -8.28
CA VAL A 5 -89.74 -9.37 -9.46
C VAL A 5 -88.27 -9.78 -9.50
N ILE A 6 -87.83 -10.30 -10.64
CA ILE A 6 -86.44 -10.66 -10.94
C ILE A 6 -85.81 -9.47 -11.67
N ALA A 7 -84.63 -9.05 -11.25
CA ALA A 7 -83.75 -8.12 -11.98
C ALA A 7 -82.32 -8.71 -12.02
N PRO A 8 -81.53 -8.45 -13.08
CA PRO A 8 -80.36 -9.24 -13.45
C PRO A 8 -79.07 -8.77 -12.76
N SER A 9 -78.19 -9.73 -12.49
CA SER A 9 -76.84 -9.51 -11.96
C SER A 9 -75.91 -8.89 -13.01
N VAL A 10 -75.26 -7.78 -12.66
CA VAL A 10 -74.17 -7.17 -13.45
C VAL A 10 -72.84 -7.77 -12.97
N LEU A 11 -72.11 -8.40 -13.89
CA LEU A 11 -70.73 -8.86 -13.70
C LEU A 11 -69.78 -7.64 -13.77
N ALA A 12 -69.06 -7.34 -12.69
CA ALA A 12 -67.99 -6.35 -12.69
C ALA A 12 -66.65 -7.05 -12.96
N ALA A 13 -66.04 -6.76 -14.11
CA ALA A 13 -64.69 -7.21 -14.44
C ALA A 13 -63.66 -6.27 -13.79
N SER A 14 -62.93 -6.75 -12.79
CA SER A 14 -61.79 -6.04 -12.20
C SER A 14 -60.54 -6.29 -13.07
N LEU A 15 -60.13 -5.28 -13.83
CA LEU A 15 -58.83 -5.24 -14.49
C LEU A 15 -57.73 -5.10 -13.42
N LEU A 16 -56.95 -6.16 -13.22
CA LEU A 16 -55.68 -6.12 -12.51
C LEU A 16 -54.68 -5.36 -13.39
N LEU A 17 -54.40 -4.10 -13.04
CA LEU A 17 -53.26 -3.37 -13.56
C LEU A 17 -51.99 -4.00 -12.99
N VAL A 18 -51.31 -4.80 -13.82
CA VAL A 18 -49.92 -5.20 -13.60
C VAL A 18 -49.08 -3.93 -13.70
N ILE A 19 -48.62 -3.42 -12.56
CA ILE A 19 -47.59 -2.38 -12.54
C ILE A 19 -46.31 -3.05 -13.06
N PRO A 20 -45.74 -2.61 -14.20
CA PRO A 20 -44.42 -3.09 -14.58
C PRO A 20 -43.46 -2.67 -13.48
N ALA A 21 -42.70 -3.62 -12.94
CA ALA A 21 -41.60 -3.32 -12.04
C ALA A 21 -40.74 -2.24 -12.71
N SER A 22 -40.73 -1.03 -12.15
CA SER A 22 -39.87 0.05 -12.61
C SER A 22 -38.45 -0.47 -12.64
N ALA A 23 -37.87 -0.55 -13.83
CA ALA A 23 -36.43 -0.73 -13.97
C ALA A 23 -35.79 0.40 -13.16
N ALA A 24 -35.12 0.06 -12.06
CA ALA A 24 -34.22 0.99 -11.41
C ALA A 24 -33.26 1.49 -12.51
N GLY A 25 -33.28 2.79 -12.79
CA GLY A 25 -32.42 3.35 -13.82
C GLY A 25 -30.96 3.01 -13.52
N SER A 26 -30.16 2.70 -14.55
CA SER A 26 -28.72 2.53 -14.40
C SER A 26 -28.13 3.78 -13.74
N GLY A 27 -27.44 3.60 -12.60
CA GLY A 27 -26.85 4.69 -11.83
C GLY A 27 -25.42 5.01 -12.29
N SER A 28 -24.86 6.11 -11.81
CA SER A 28 -23.42 6.36 -11.94
C SER A 28 -22.67 5.59 -10.85
N GLY A 29 -21.47 5.10 -11.18
CA GLY A 29 -20.46 4.74 -10.19
C GLY A 29 -20.07 5.95 -9.33
N ALA A 30 -19.58 5.68 -8.12
CA ALA A 30 -19.14 6.75 -7.21
C ALA A 30 -17.76 7.30 -7.66
N PRO A 31 -17.55 8.65 -7.69
CA PRO A 31 -16.28 9.32 -8.00
C PRO A 31 -15.36 9.38 -6.78
N GLY A 32 -15.00 8.20 -6.27
CA GLY A 32 -14.43 7.98 -4.95
C GLY A 32 -14.84 6.62 -4.40
N ILE A 33 -13.90 5.88 -3.81
CA ILE A 33 -14.21 4.56 -3.23
C ILE A 33 -14.86 4.64 -1.84
N GLY A 34 -14.77 5.80 -1.19
CA GLY A 34 -15.35 6.08 0.13
C GLY A 34 -14.35 6.12 1.29
N ASP A 35 -13.05 6.26 1.00
CA ASP A 35 -12.04 6.51 2.04
C ASP A 35 -12.13 7.96 2.55
N PRO A 36 -12.24 8.20 3.87
CA PRO A 36 -12.39 9.55 4.41
C PRO A 36 -11.10 10.40 4.36
N TYR A 37 -9.92 9.79 4.25
CA TYR A 37 -8.65 10.52 4.10
C TYR A 37 -8.44 10.95 2.65
N TYR A 38 -8.87 10.09 1.70
CA TYR A 38 -8.73 10.34 0.27
C TYR A 38 -10.07 10.16 -0.46
N PRO A 39 -11.03 11.08 -0.26
CA PRO A 39 -12.40 10.91 -0.74
C PRO A 39 -12.54 10.91 -2.28
N ALA A 40 -11.53 11.42 -2.98
CA ALA A 40 -11.47 11.44 -4.45
C ALA A 40 -10.71 10.26 -5.05
N SER A 41 -10.05 9.43 -4.23
CA SER A 41 -9.25 8.32 -4.74
C SER A 41 -10.07 7.04 -4.87
N GLY A 42 -9.81 6.29 -5.93
CA GLY A 42 -10.56 5.10 -6.26
C GLY A 42 -12.01 5.41 -6.62
N ASN A 43 -12.76 4.38 -6.93
CA ASN A 43 -14.01 4.51 -7.67
C ASN A 43 -14.97 3.36 -7.36
N GLY A 44 -16.25 3.71 -7.29
CA GLY A 44 -17.31 2.76 -6.93
C GLY A 44 -18.03 2.15 -8.13
N GLY A 45 -18.59 0.95 -7.91
CA GLY A 45 -19.55 0.32 -8.83
C GLY A 45 -18.94 -0.69 -9.81
N TYR A 46 -17.63 -0.87 -9.81
CA TYR A 46 -16.91 -1.91 -10.53
C TYR A 46 -15.70 -2.40 -9.70
N ASP A 47 -15.01 -3.43 -10.20
CA ASP A 47 -13.87 -4.10 -9.55
C ASP A 47 -12.92 -4.56 -10.64
N VAL A 48 -11.66 -4.15 -10.58
CA VAL A 48 -10.65 -4.40 -11.60
C VAL A 48 -9.87 -5.66 -11.26
N SER A 49 -9.93 -6.64 -12.15
CA SER A 49 -9.18 -7.90 -12.00
C SER A 49 -7.77 -7.86 -12.61
N HIS A 50 -7.55 -7.02 -13.63
CA HIS A 50 -6.31 -7.00 -14.39
C HIS A 50 -6.05 -5.67 -15.11
N TYR A 51 -4.79 -5.27 -15.16
CA TYR A 51 -4.26 -4.17 -15.97
C TYR A 51 -3.23 -4.71 -16.99
N ASP A 52 -3.48 -4.56 -18.30
CA ASP A 52 -2.45 -4.68 -19.36
C ASP A 52 -2.02 -3.25 -19.75
N LEU A 53 -0.81 -2.87 -19.35
CA LEU A 53 -0.23 -1.56 -19.57
C LEU A 53 0.82 -1.63 -20.69
N ARG A 54 0.51 -1.06 -21.85
CA ARG A 54 1.44 -0.97 -22.98
C ARG A 54 1.92 0.45 -23.13
N LEU A 55 3.18 0.65 -22.79
CA LEU A 55 3.76 1.96 -22.61
C LEU A 55 4.96 2.15 -23.54
N GLN A 56 5.19 3.39 -23.93
CA GLN A 56 6.42 3.85 -24.55
C GLN A 56 6.87 5.10 -23.81
N TYR A 57 8.13 5.09 -23.36
CA TYR A 57 8.67 6.22 -22.62
C TYR A 57 9.96 6.73 -23.26
N GLN A 58 10.03 8.05 -23.46
CA GLN A 58 11.20 8.74 -24.00
C GLN A 58 11.87 9.58 -22.90
N PRO A 59 12.96 9.08 -22.28
CA PRO A 59 13.64 9.79 -21.18
C PRO A 59 14.08 11.21 -21.50
N LYS A 60 14.43 11.50 -22.77
CA LYS A 60 14.89 12.83 -23.19
C LYS A 60 13.81 13.90 -23.16
N THR A 61 12.55 13.52 -23.35
CA THR A 61 11.43 14.46 -23.47
C THR A 61 10.41 14.30 -22.36
N ASP A 62 10.62 13.34 -21.45
CA ASP A 62 9.66 12.88 -20.45
C ASP A 62 8.32 12.41 -21.04
N LEU A 63 8.27 12.12 -22.34
CA LEU A 63 7.02 11.75 -23.00
C LEU A 63 6.70 10.28 -22.68
N LEU A 64 5.58 10.07 -22.01
CA LEU A 64 4.94 8.78 -21.82
C LEU A 64 3.75 8.68 -22.77
N GLU A 65 3.72 7.65 -23.59
CA GLU A 65 2.58 7.26 -24.41
C GLU A 65 2.08 5.90 -23.92
N GLY A 66 0.76 5.75 -23.79
CA GLY A 66 0.19 4.56 -23.18
C GLY A 66 -1.10 4.08 -23.81
N THR A 67 -1.28 2.77 -23.78
CA THR A 67 -2.58 2.11 -23.90
C THR A 67 -2.76 1.22 -22.68
N ALA A 68 -3.69 1.60 -21.81
CA ALA A 68 -4.09 0.78 -20.67
C ALA A 68 -5.35 -0.01 -21.04
N THR A 69 -5.33 -1.31 -20.78
CA THR A 69 -6.51 -2.18 -20.88
C THR A 69 -6.85 -2.71 -19.50
N LEU A 70 -8.01 -2.34 -18.98
CA LEU A 70 -8.53 -2.80 -17.70
C LEU A 70 -9.56 -3.90 -17.97
N LEU A 71 -9.44 -5.01 -17.25
CA LEU A 71 -10.49 -6.04 -17.18
C LEU A 71 -11.19 -5.92 -15.84
N ALA A 72 -12.48 -5.61 -15.87
CA ALA A 72 -13.26 -5.34 -14.67
C ALA A 72 -14.62 -6.05 -14.70
N THR A 73 -15.28 -6.10 -13.55
CA THR A 73 -16.67 -6.56 -13.41
C THR A 73 -17.52 -5.46 -12.81
N ALA A 74 -18.64 -5.11 -13.44
CA ALA A 74 -19.60 -4.18 -12.88
C ALA A 74 -20.26 -4.77 -11.64
N LYS A 75 -20.26 -4.07 -10.51
CA LYS A 75 -20.89 -4.49 -9.25
C LYS A 75 -22.33 -3.98 -9.10
N GLN A 76 -22.75 -3.06 -9.99
CA GLN A 76 -24.09 -2.51 -10.12
C GLN A 76 -24.40 -2.18 -11.59
N ASP A 77 -25.63 -1.74 -11.89
CA ASP A 77 -25.96 -1.19 -13.20
C ASP A 77 -25.33 0.19 -13.36
N LEU A 78 -24.53 0.39 -14.41
CA LEU A 78 -23.72 1.61 -14.62
C LEU A 78 -24.09 2.33 -15.91
N SER A 79 -24.57 3.57 -15.81
CA SER A 79 -24.63 4.51 -16.93
C SER A 79 -23.31 5.26 -17.15
N ARG A 80 -22.49 5.36 -16.10
CA ARG A 80 -21.19 6.02 -16.03
C ARG A 80 -20.38 5.40 -14.90
N PHE A 81 -19.06 5.43 -15.02
CA PHE A 81 -18.10 5.15 -13.94
C PHE A 81 -16.90 6.07 -14.12
N ASN A 82 -15.96 6.14 -13.17
CA ASN A 82 -14.75 6.95 -13.31
C ASN A 82 -13.50 6.13 -13.07
N LEU A 83 -12.37 6.70 -13.48
CA LEU A 83 -11.01 6.22 -13.27
C LEU A 83 -10.19 7.40 -12.75
N ASP A 84 -9.14 7.11 -12.00
CA ASP A 84 -8.16 8.09 -11.55
C ASP A 84 -7.07 8.22 -12.60
N PHE A 85 -6.93 9.40 -13.22
CA PHE A 85 -5.89 9.62 -14.22
C PHE A 85 -5.57 11.09 -14.55
N GLY A 86 -4.27 11.41 -14.63
CA GLY A 86 -3.79 12.77 -14.85
C GLY A 86 -3.37 13.15 -16.27
N LEU A 87 -2.97 12.20 -17.12
CA LEU A 87 -2.42 12.54 -18.45
C LEU A 87 -3.52 12.73 -19.51
N GLN A 88 -3.14 13.33 -20.64
CA GLN A 88 -4.09 13.63 -21.70
C GLN A 88 -4.61 12.35 -22.37
N VAL A 89 -5.92 12.11 -22.21
CA VAL A 89 -6.63 11.01 -22.86
C VAL A 89 -7.08 11.40 -24.27
N SER A 90 -6.83 10.52 -25.23
CA SER A 90 -7.23 10.69 -26.63
C SER A 90 -8.44 9.84 -27.02
N GLU A 91 -8.58 8.66 -26.41
CA GLU A 91 -9.65 7.72 -26.72
C GLU A 91 -9.94 6.81 -25.53
N ILE A 92 -11.22 6.57 -25.26
CA ILE A 92 -11.68 5.48 -24.38
C ILE A 92 -12.63 4.58 -25.15
N ARG A 93 -12.44 3.27 -25.02
CA ARG A 93 -13.37 2.24 -25.48
C ARG A 93 -13.83 1.39 -24.33
N VAL A 94 -15.13 1.13 -24.25
CA VAL A 94 -15.73 0.17 -23.32
C VAL A 94 -16.31 -0.96 -24.15
N ASN A 95 -15.86 -2.19 -23.90
CA ASN A 95 -16.23 -3.39 -24.67
C ASN A 95 -16.02 -3.23 -26.18
N GLY A 96 -14.91 -2.59 -26.57
CA GLY A 96 -14.55 -2.31 -27.96
C GLY A 96 -15.29 -1.12 -28.61
N VAL A 97 -16.33 -0.58 -27.96
CA VAL A 97 -17.14 0.53 -28.46
C VAL A 97 -16.63 1.85 -27.87
N LYS A 98 -16.52 2.90 -28.70
CA LYS A 98 -16.08 4.23 -28.25
C LYS A 98 -17.01 4.78 -27.16
N ALA A 99 -16.43 5.20 -26.05
CA ALA A 99 -17.12 5.86 -24.94
C ALA A 99 -16.92 7.38 -25.02
N LYS A 100 -17.83 8.13 -24.40
CA LYS A 100 -17.61 9.55 -24.10
C LYS A 100 -16.86 9.66 -22.78
N PHE A 101 -16.04 10.70 -22.62
CA PHE A 101 -15.37 10.96 -21.36
C PHE A 101 -15.24 12.45 -21.07
N ALA A 102 -15.08 12.78 -19.80
CA ALA A 102 -14.79 14.12 -19.29
C ALA A 102 -13.80 13.99 -18.12
N THR A 103 -13.07 15.06 -17.83
CA THR A 103 -12.23 15.15 -16.63
C THR A 103 -12.91 16.04 -15.61
N SER A 104 -12.83 15.68 -14.33
CA SER A 104 -13.32 16.50 -13.21
C SER A 104 -12.35 16.44 -12.04
N GLY A 105 -12.51 17.33 -11.06
CA GLY A 105 -11.60 17.41 -9.92
C GLY A 105 -10.13 17.61 -10.31
N SER A 106 -9.22 17.10 -9.48
CA SER A 106 -7.78 17.14 -9.73
C SER A 106 -7.29 15.99 -10.61
N HIS A 107 -8.01 14.86 -10.63
CA HIS A 107 -7.56 13.65 -11.34
C HIS A 107 -8.67 12.67 -11.77
N GLU A 108 -9.95 13.06 -11.73
CA GLU A 108 -11.05 12.15 -12.07
C GLU A 108 -11.31 12.10 -13.59
N LEU A 109 -11.46 10.90 -14.13
CA LEU A 109 -11.76 10.61 -15.53
C LEU A 109 -13.12 9.90 -15.64
N GLU A 110 -14.16 10.68 -15.89
CA GLU A 110 -15.53 10.21 -16.02
C GLU A 110 -15.75 9.50 -17.36
N VAL A 111 -16.15 8.23 -17.34
CA VAL A 111 -16.39 7.40 -18.53
C VAL A 111 -17.88 7.11 -18.69
N THR A 112 -18.45 7.51 -19.83
CA THR A 112 -19.85 7.22 -20.20
C THR A 112 -19.87 6.22 -21.37
N PRO A 113 -20.16 4.93 -21.12
CA PRO A 113 -20.34 3.91 -22.14
C PRO A 113 -21.44 4.25 -23.14
N ALA A 114 -21.38 3.68 -24.35
CA ALA A 114 -22.42 3.88 -25.37
C ALA A 114 -23.77 3.21 -25.00
N LYS A 115 -23.72 2.17 -24.16
CA LYS A 115 -24.88 1.49 -23.57
C LYS A 115 -24.60 1.28 -22.09
N PRO A 116 -25.61 1.40 -21.21
CA PRO A 116 -25.44 1.06 -19.80
C PRO A 116 -24.88 -0.35 -19.62
N LEU A 117 -24.02 -0.52 -18.61
CA LEU A 117 -23.46 -1.80 -18.22
C LEU A 117 -24.36 -2.42 -17.16
N ALA A 118 -24.68 -3.71 -17.31
CA ALA A 118 -25.49 -4.41 -16.32
C ALA A 118 -24.62 -4.93 -15.16
N ARG A 119 -25.20 -5.02 -13.98
CA ARG A 119 -24.58 -5.63 -12.81
C ARG A 119 -24.06 -7.04 -13.12
N ASN A 120 -22.92 -7.39 -12.54
CA ASN A 120 -22.23 -8.67 -12.67
C ASN A 120 -21.81 -9.02 -14.10
N THR A 121 -21.68 -8.02 -14.99
CA THR A 121 -21.14 -8.24 -16.33
C THR A 121 -19.65 -7.89 -16.39
N PRO A 122 -18.84 -8.72 -17.05
CA PRO A 122 -17.47 -8.36 -17.38
C PRO A 122 -17.45 -7.15 -18.32
N LEU A 123 -16.49 -6.26 -18.12
CA LEU A 123 -16.21 -5.16 -19.03
C LEU A 123 -14.71 -5.02 -19.28
N SER A 124 -14.37 -4.56 -20.48
CA SER A 124 -13.02 -4.16 -20.85
C SER A 124 -13.01 -2.65 -21.12
N VAL A 125 -12.12 -1.94 -20.46
CA VAL A 125 -11.89 -0.51 -20.69
C VAL A 125 -10.52 -0.34 -21.33
N VAL A 126 -10.45 0.28 -22.50
CA VAL A 126 -9.20 0.60 -23.18
C VAL A 126 -9.05 2.11 -23.25
N VAL A 127 -8.00 2.63 -22.63
CA VAL A 127 -7.68 4.06 -22.57
C VAL A 127 -6.38 4.31 -23.31
N LYS A 128 -6.39 5.22 -24.29
CA LYS A 128 -5.20 5.69 -24.99
C LYS A 128 -4.85 7.10 -24.54
N TYR A 129 -3.60 7.32 -24.18
CA TYR A 129 -3.16 8.57 -23.59
C TYR A 129 -1.71 8.89 -23.94
N ALA A 130 -1.35 10.15 -23.76
CA ALA A 130 0.03 10.59 -23.77
C ALA A 130 0.21 11.82 -22.88
N GLY A 131 1.43 12.06 -22.41
CA GLY A 131 1.73 13.24 -21.63
C GLY A 131 3.15 13.20 -21.07
N LYS A 132 3.50 14.24 -20.32
CA LYS A 132 4.74 14.29 -19.54
C LYS A 132 4.41 14.15 -18.07
N PRO A 133 4.62 12.98 -17.47
CA PRO A 133 4.25 12.74 -16.07
C PRO A 133 4.82 13.77 -15.09
N SER A 134 6.03 14.30 -15.34
CA SER A 134 6.64 15.32 -14.47
C SER A 134 5.95 16.68 -14.50
N GLU A 135 5.15 16.98 -15.53
CA GLU A 135 4.39 18.22 -15.65
C GLU A 135 3.00 18.11 -14.99
N PHE A 136 2.50 16.89 -14.75
CA PHE A 136 1.23 16.68 -14.05
C PHE A 136 1.41 16.76 -12.54
N LYS A 137 0.51 17.51 -11.89
CA LYS A 137 0.52 17.73 -10.45
C LYS A 137 -0.87 17.60 -9.86
N VAL A 138 -0.96 16.90 -8.74
CA VAL A 138 -2.11 16.92 -7.84
C VAL A 138 -1.71 17.79 -6.65
N ASP A 139 -2.47 18.86 -6.41
CA ASP A 139 -2.22 19.82 -5.32
C ASP A 139 -0.78 20.36 -5.26
N GLY A 140 -0.16 20.57 -6.42
CA GLY A 140 1.19 21.12 -6.57
C GLY A 140 2.32 20.10 -6.50
N TRP A 141 2.01 18.84 -6.23
CA TRP A 141 2.95 17.74 -6.02
C TRP A 141 2.90 16.68 -7.15
N THR A 142 3.97 15.89 -7.29
CA THR A 142 4.07 14.82 -8.27
C THR A 142 4.72 13.57 -7.68
N ALA A 143 4.13 12.41 -7.93
CA ALA A 143 4.74 11.11 -7.64
C ALA A 143 5.76 10.67 -8.69
N TRP A 144 5.83 11.38 -9.82
CA TRP A 144 6.78 11.09 -10.88
C TRP A 144 8.13 11.71 -10.59
N GLN A 145 9.11 10.86 -10.27
CA GLN A 145 10.47 11.27 -9.95
C GLN A 145 11.35 11.18 -11.21
N ARG A 146 11.72 12.34 -11.76
CA ARG A 146 12.69 12.42 -12.87
C ARG A 146 14.08 12.04 -12.38
N THR A 147 14.73 11.12 -13.11
CA THR A 147 16.17 10.88 -12.98
C THR A 147 16.91 11.61 -14.11
N PRO A 148 18.25 11.74 -14.05
CA PRO A 148 19.03 12.33 -15.14
C PRO A 148 18.85 11.64 -16.50
N ASP A 149 18.47 10.36 -16.50
CA ASP A 149 18.46 9.48 -17.67
C ASP A 149 17.12 8.76 -17.92
N GLY A 150 16.08 9.13 -17.18
CA GLY A 150 14.88 8.32 -17.05
C GLY A 150 13.86 8.89 -16.05
N GLY A 151 13.01 8.04 -15.50
CA GLY A 151 11.95 8.43 -14.59
C GLY A 151 11.39 7.24 -13.83
N VAL A 152 10.91 7.50 -12.62
CA VAL A 152 10.37 6.51 -11.71
C VAL A 152 9.02 6.98 -11.15
N ALA A 153 8.03 6.09 -11.13
CA ALA A 153 6.82 6.25 -10.33
C ALA A 153 6.97 5.44 -9.04
N ALA A 154 7.03 6.12 -7.90
CA ALA A 154 7.13 5.50 -6.58
C ALA A 154 6.69 6.49 -5.49
N GLN A 155 5.46 6.33 -5.00
CA GLN A 155 4.89 7.05 -3.86
C GLN A 155 3.71 6.27 -3.24
N GLU A 156 3.36 6.66 -2.01
CA GLU A 156 2.16 6.26 -1.26
C GLU A 156 1.55 7.53 -0.65
N PRO A 157 0.21 7.71 -0.65
CA PRO A 157 -0.87 6.75 -0.92
C PRO A 157 -1.15 6.45 -2.39
N ASP A 158 -0.70 7.32 -3.29
CA ASP A 158 -1.05 7.28 -4.70
C ASP A 158 0.18 7.52 -5.60
N SER A 159 0.20 6.80 -6.71
CA SER A 159 1.24 6.96 -7.73
C SER A 159 0.76 6.62 -9.13
N ALA A 160 -0.30 5.82 -9.25
CA ALA A 160 -0.81 5.34 -10.53
C ALA A 160 -1.32 6.48 -11.42
N VAL A 161 -2.04 7.45 -10.84
CA VAL A 161 -2.62 8.60 -11.54
C VAL A 161 -1.63 9.36 -12.45
N TRP A 162 -0.33 9.35 -12.14
CA TRP A 162 0.71 9.99 -12.95
C TRP A 162 1.12 9.22 -14.22
N TRP A 163 0.78 7.94 -14.35
CA TRP A 163 1.28 7.12 -15.46
C TRP A 163 0.33 6.07 -16.04
N PHE A 164 -0.73 5.66 -15.34
CA PHE A 164 -1.81 4.85 -15.92
C PHE A 164 -3.18 5.12 -15.27
N PRO A 165 -4.28 5.00 -16.03
CA PRO A 165 -5.62 5.14 -15.48
C PRO A 165 -6.01 3.93 -14.63
N SER A 166 -6.50 4.17 -13.42
CA SER A 166 -6.75 3.14 -12.42
C SER A 166 -8.01 3.38 -11.59
N ASN A 167 -8.32 2.41 -10.74
CA ASN A 167 -9.17 2.61 -9.56
C ASN A 167 -8.20 2.75 -8.37
N ASP A 168 -7.70 3.96 -8.12
CA ASP A 168 -6.46 4.22 -7.38
C ASP A 168 -6.64 4.14 -5.85
N HIS A 169 -6.94 2.94 -5.35
CA HIS A 169 -7.07 2.68 -3.92
C HIS A 169 -6.68 1.23 -3.55
N PRO A 170 -6.09 0.98 -2.37
CA PRO A 170 -5.71 -0.37 -1.94
C PRO A 170 -6.84 -1.41 -1.89
N LEU A 171 -8.10 -0.97 -1.89
CA LEU A 171 -9.29 -1.83 -1.89
C LEU A 171 -9.52 -2.57 -3.21
N ASP A 172 -9.03 -2.04 -4.34
CA ASP A 172 -9.24 -2.62 -5.67
C ASP A 172 -7.93 -3.21 -6.22
N LYS A 173 -7.54 -4.35 -5.66
CA LYS A 173 -6.31 -5.06 -6.08
C LYS A 173 -6.51 -5.81 -7.39
N ALA A 174 -5.51 -5.73 -8.24
CA ALA A 174 -5.52 -6.39 -9.55
C ALA A 174 -4.19 -7.08 -9.86
N THR A 175 -4.19 -7.91 -10.90
CA THR A 175 -2.95 -8.42 -11.51
C THR A 175 -2.45 -7.46 -12.62
N PHE A 176 -1.16 -7.52 -12.96
CA PHE A 176 -0.56 -6.58 -13.90
C PHE A 176 0.33 -7.28 -14.94
N ASP A 177 0.12 -6.93 -16.20
CA ASP A 177 1.09 -7.12 -17.28
C ASP A 177 1.59 -5.73 -17.72
N VAL A 178 2.89 -5.48 -17.60
CA VAL A 178 3.50 -4.18 -17.92
C VAL A 178 4.52 -4.36 -19.05
N SER A 179 4.18 -3.80 -20.22
CA SER A 179 5.03 -3.80 -21.41
C SER A 179 5.56 -2.39 -21.67
N ILE A 180 6.82 -2.12 -21.34
CA ILE A 180 7.47 -0.84 -21.66
C ILE A 180 8.35 -0.96 -22.91
N ASN A 181 8.24 0.01 -23.82
CA ASN A 181 9.20 0.26 -24.90
C ASN A 181 10.06 1.50 -24.58
N VAL A 182 11.39 1.35 -24.56
CA VAL A 182 12.37 2.44 -24.29
C VAL A 182 13.49 2.45 -25.34
N PRO A 183 14.21 3.56 -25.53
CA PRO A 183 15.34 3.60 -26.46
C PRO A 183 16.42 2.58 -26.09
N ASP A 184 17.11 2.04 -27.09
CA ASP A 184 18.15 1.03 -26.87
C ASP A 184 19.23 1.50 -25.87
N GLY A 185 19.68 0.54 -25.05
CA GLY A 185 20.62 0.76 -23.96
C GLY A 185 20.00 1.34 -22.69
N THR A 186 18.70 1.64 -22.65
CA THR A 186 17.95 2.01 -21.43
C THR A 186 17.21 0.78 -20.89
N GLN A 187 17.16 0.63 -19.57
CA GLN A 187 16.45 -0.46 -18.89
C GLN A 187 15.08 0.03 -18.43
N ALA A 188 14.13 -0.91 -18.37
CA ALA A 188 12.83 -0.69 -17.77
C ALA A 188 12.47 -1.82 -16.82
N ILE A 189 12.12 -1.44 -15.60
CA ILE A 189 11.96 -2.31 -14.44
C ILE A 189 10.53 -2.14 -13.93
N SER A 190 9.83 -3.25 -13.71
CA SER A 190 8.44 -3.28 -13.18
C SER A 190 8.18 -4.55 -12.36
N ASN A 191 7.07 -4.65 -11.63
CA ASN A 191 6.82 -5.73 -10.67
C ASN A 191 6.81 -7.14 -11.32
N GLY A 192 7.02 -8.15 -10.48
CA GLY A 192 6.95 -9.56 -10.87
C GLY A 192 8.13 -9.99 -11.74
N VAL A 193 7.88 -10.94 -12.65
CA VAL A 193 8.92 -11.64 -13.43
C VAL A 193 9.01 -11.09 -14.84
N LEU A 194 10.21 -10.77 -15.31
CA LEU A 194 10.49 -10.41 -16.70
C LEU A 194 10.21 -11.62 -17.61
N GLN A 195 9.20 -11.50 -18.46
CA GLN A 195 8.78 -12.56 -19.39
C GLN A 195 9.62 -12.54 -20.67
N SER A 196 9.94 -11.36 -21.18
CA SER A 196 10.76 -11.20 -22.38
C SER A 196 11.36 -9.80 -22.49
N GLN A 197 12.50 -9.75 -23.18
CA GLN A 197 13.15 -8.52 -23.61
C GLN A 197 13.43 -8.65 -25.11
N THR A 198 13.06 -7.66 -25.91
CA THR A 198 13.28 -7.71 -27.37
C THR A 198 13.59 -6.33 -27.92
N SER A 199 14.69 -6.23 -28.65
CA SER A 199 15.13 -4.99 -29.31
C SER A 199 14.77 -5.00 -30.80
N ARG A 200 14.20 -3.89 -31.29
CA ARG A 200 13.82 -3.71 -32.68
C ARG A 200 13.82 -2.21 -33.03
N LEU A 201 14.47 -1.85 -34.14
CA LEU A 201 14.42 -0.50 -34.72
C LEU A 201 14.85 0.62 -33.74
N GLY A 202 15.87 0.39 -32.91
CA GLY A 202 16.38 1.39 -31.96
C GLY A 202 15.64 1.46 -30.62
N TRP A 203 14.70 0.54 -30.39
CA TRP A 203 13.91 0.44 -29.16
C TRP A 203 13.98 -0.96 -28.58
N THR A 204 14.01 -1.04 -27.25
CA THR A 204 13.94 -2.28 -26.50
C THR A 204 12.63 -2.33 -25.71
N ARG A 205 11.88 -3.41 -25.90
CA ARG A 205 10.67 -3.72 -25.15
C ARG A 205 10.97 -4.68 -24.01
N TYR A 206 10.48 -4.37 -22.82
CA TYR A 206 10.50 -5.19 -21.61
C TYR A 206 9.06 -5.56 -21.24
N ASN A 207 8.76 -6.86 -21.13
CA ASN A 207 7.45 -7.36 -20.74
C ASN A 207 7.53 -8.01 -19.37
N TRP A 208 6.90 -7.40 -18.37
CA TRP A 208 6.85 -7.84 -16.98
C TRP A 208 5.47 -8.37 -16.61
N ARG A 209 5.42 -9.34 -15.69
CA ARG A 209 4.18 -9.94 -15.21
C ARG A 209 4.16 -10.09 -13.68
N SER A 210 3.22 -9.39 -13.05
CA SER A 210 2.81 -9.57 -11.66
C SER A 210 1.49 -10.35 -11.64
N ASN A 211 1.57 -11.64 -11.32
CA ASN A 211 0.42 -12.55 -11.39
C ASN A 211 -0.32 -12.71 -10.05
N LYS A 212 -0.02 -11.85 -9.08
CA LYS A 212 -0.66 -11.79 -7.77
C LYS A 212 -1.39 -10.45 -7.64
N PRO A 213 -2.55 -10.41 -6.96
CA PRO A 213 -3.27 -9.16 -6.72
C PRO A 213 -2.36 -8.14 -6.02
N GLN A 214 -2.44 -6.91 -6.48
CA GLN A 214 -1.55 -5.81 -6.11
C GLN A 214 -2.36 -4.51 -6.08
N ALA A 215 -2.12 -3.66 -5.08
CA ALA A 215 -2.67 -2.30 -5.04
C ALA A 215 -2.00 -1.41 -6.10
N THR A 216 -2.70 -0.39 -6.58
CA THR A 216 -2.25 0.46 -7.69
C THR A 216 -0.99 1.27 -7.36
N TYR A 217 -0.85 1.80 -6.15
CA TYR A 217 0.33 2.57 -5.73
C TYR A 217 1.62 1.71 -5.67
N LEU A 218 1.47 0.41 -5.46
CA LEU A 218 2.57 -0.57 -5.44
C LEU A 218 3.11 -0.90 -6.84
N ALA A 219 2.44 -0.43 -7.90
CA ALA A 219 2.88 -0.63 -9.27
C ALA A 219 4.14 0.17 -9.59
N THR A 220 5.19 -0.56 -9.99
CA THR A 220 6.51 0.00 -10.30
C THR A 220 6.63 0.27 -11.79
N LEU A 221 7.02 1.50 -12.11
CA LEU A 221 7.66 1.84 -13.37
C LEU A 221 8.97 2.57 -13.06
N ALA A 222 10.10 1.94 -13.37
CA ALA A 222 11.41 2.56 -13.28
C ALA A 222 12.15 2.42 -14.61
N VAL A 223 12.47 3.56 -15.23
CA VAL A 223 13.21 3.62 -16.49
C VAL A 223 14.50 4.41 -16.28
N GLY A 224 15.62 3.92 -16.80
CA GLY A 224 16.93 4.57 -16.65
C GLY A 224 18.10 3.68 -17.06
N LYS A 225 19.32 4.08 -16.75
CA LYS A 225 20.53 3.26 -16.88
C LYS A 225 20.81 2.57 -15.56
N PHE A 226 20.43 1.31 -15.49
CA PHE A 226 20.63 0.48 -14.31
C PHE A 226 21.76 -0.52 -14.54
N ASP A 227 22.55 -0.76 -13.51
CA ASP A 227 23.28 -2.01 -13.35
C ASP A 227 22.38 -3.01 -12.62
N ILE A 228 22.19 -4.19 -13.21
CA ILE A 228 21.20 -5.17 -12.75
C ILE A 228 21.95 -6.42 -12.28
N THR A 229 21.61 -6.87 -11.07
CA THR A 229 22.02 -8.17 -10.54
C THR A 229 20.80 -9.08 -10.44
N THR A 230 21.03 -10.38 -10.64
CA THR A 230 19.97 -11.39 -10.57
C THR A 230 20.44 -12.56 -9.74
N ASP A 231 19.55 -13.08 -8.91
CA ASP A 231 19.80 -14.26 -8.08
C ASP A 231 18.51 -15.07 -7.90
N LYS A 232 18.54 -16.08 -7.03
CA LYS A 232 17.37 -16.80 -6.56
C LYS A 232 17.49 -17.09 -5.06
N THR A 233 16.35 -17.08 -4.36
CA THR A 233 16.28 -17.63 -3.00
C THR A 233 16.56 -19.15 -3.03
N ALA A 234 16.79 -19.74 -1.87
CA ALA A 234 16.92 -21.18 -1.71
C ALA A 234 15.69 -21.97 -2.23
N SER A 235 14.50 -21.37 -2.18
CA SER A 235 13.25 -21.92 -2.72
C SER A 235 13.09 -21.72 -4.24
N GLY A 236 14.03 -21.02 -4.89
CA GLY A 236 14.05 -20.78 -6.34
C GLY A 236 13.29 -19.53 -6.79
N LEU A 237 12.84 -18.68 -5.88
CA LEU A 237 12.17 -17.41 -6.19
C LEU A 237 13.16 -16.46 -6.87
N PRO A 238 12.86 -15.90 -8.05
CA PRO A 238 13.78 -15.02 -8.76
C PRO A 238 13.95 -13.69 -8.04
N ILE A 239 15.21 -13.27 -7.89
CA ILE A 239 15.62 -11.99 -7.32
C ILE A 239 16.17 -11.12 -8.45
N LEU A 240 15.75 -9.85 -8.52
CA LEU A 240 16.34 -8.86 -9.41
C LEU A 240 16.57 -7.55 -8.66
N ASN A 241 17.83 -7.17 -8.49
CA ASN A 241 18.20 -5.88 -7.94
C ASN A 241 18.70 -4.96 -9.05
N ALA A 242 18.46 -3.65 -8.91
CA ALA A 242 18.86 -2.67 -9.90
C ALA A 242 19.37 -1.38 -9.27
N TYR A 243 20.53 -0.90 -9.74
CA TYR A 243 21.20 0.27 -9.19
C TYR A 243 21.46 1.27 -10.29
N SER A 244 21.06 2.53 -10.10
CA SER A 244 21.40 3.59 -11.06
C SER A 244 22.92 3.65 -11.24
N LYS A 245 23.39 3.81 -12.48
CA LYS A 245 24.83 3.85 -12.76
C LYS A 245 25.53 5.12 -12.25
N ASP A 246 24.77 6.09 -11.78
CA ASP A 246 25.18 7.43 -11.35
C ASP A 246 24.87 7.72 -9.87
N LEU A 247 24.73 6.69 -9.02
CA LEU A 247 24.48 6.84 -7.57
C LEU A 247 25.61 7.50 -6.76
N GLY A 248 26.79 7.72 -7.37
CA GLY A 248 27.95 8.31 -6.69
C GLY A 248 28.36 7.54 -5.43
N ASP A 249 28.62 8.26 -4.34
CA ASP A 249 29.12 7.69 -3.08
C ASP A 249 28.13 6.72 -2.41
N ASN A 250 26.84 6.82 -2.73
CA ASN A 250 25.80 5.95 -2.18
C ASN A 250 25.84 4.53 -2.79
N ALA A 251 26.49 4.33 -3.95
CA ALA A 251 26.43 3.08 -4.70
C ALA A 251 26.92 1.85 -3.90
N GLY A 252 27.99 2.00 -3.13
CA GLY A 252 28.56 0.91 -2.32
C GLY A 252 27.64 0.52 -1.18
N ALA A 253 27.13 1.49 -0.43
CA ALA A 253 26.22 1.28 0.69
C ALA A 253 24.86 0.71 0.24
N ALA A 254 24.33 1.20 -0.88
CA ALA A 254 23.12 0.69 -1.51
C ALA A 254 23.24 -0.80 -1.86
N ARG A 255 24.33 -1.21 -2.52
CA ARG A 255 24.58 -2.62 -2.84
C ARG A 255 24.79 -3.47 -1.60
N ALA A 256 25.61 -3.02 -0.66
CA ALA A 256 25.87 -3.76 0.58
C ALA A 256 24.58 -4.01 1.41
N SER A 257 23.55 -3.17 1.21
CA SER A 257 22.26 -3.31 1.87
C SER A 257 21.29 -4.17 1.03
N VAL A 258 20.97 -3.73 -0.19
CA VAL A 258 19.93 -4.33 -1.03
C VAL A 258 20.32 -5.73 -1.53
N GLU A 259 21.62 -6.06 -1.66
CA GLU A 259 22.01 -7.43 -2.01
C GLU A 259 21.75 -8.45 -0.88
N ARG A 260 21.40 -8.00 0.34
CA ARG A 260 20.90 -8.89 1.41
C ARG A 260 19.41 -9.24 1.29
N THR A 261 18.73 -8.79 0.23
CA THR A 261 17.30 -9.01 0.00
C THR A 261 16.89 -10.48 0.13
N GLY A 262 17.66 -11.42 -0.43
CA GLY A 262 17.38 -12.86 -0.32
C GLY A 262 17.46 -13.36 1.12
N GLU A 263 18.52 -13.02 1.84
CA GLU A 263 18.72 -13.40 3.26
C GLU A 263 17.59 -12.85 4.15
N VAL A 264 17.24 -11.59 3.96
CA VAL A 264 16.20 -10.93 4.76
C VAL A 264 14.83 -11.54 4.46
N ALA A 265 14.49 -11.79 3.20
CA ALA A 265 13.23 -12.41 2.84
C ALA A 265 13.09 -13.83 3.41
N GLU A 266 14.13 -14.65 3.33
CA GLU A 266 14.13 -16.01 3.89
C GLU A 266 13.99 -16.01 5.42
N TRP A 267 14.60 -15.05 6.10
CA TRP A 267 14.39 -14.86 7.54
C TRP A 267 12.95 -14.40 7.85
N LEU A 268 12.42 -13.43 7.10
CA LEU A 268 11.04 -12.95 7.24
C LEU A 268 10.02 -14.07 6.98
N GLU A 269 10.29 -15.00 6.07
CA GLU A 269 9.45 -16.19 5.88
C GLU A 269 9.34 -17.01 7.18
N GLY A 270 10.43 -17.07 7.96
CA GLY A 270 10.47 -17.68 9.28
C GLY A 270 9.66 -16.93 10.35
N VAL A 271 9.35 -15.65 10.15
CA VAL A 271 8.61 -14.78 11.08
C VAL A 271 7.14 -14.61 10.68
N PHE A 272 6.86 -14.42 9.39
CA PHE A 272 5.55 -14.06 8.84
C PHE A 272 4.90 -15.17 8.00
N GLY A 273 5.59 -16.29 7.77
CA GLY A 273 5.11 -17.37 6.93
C GLY A 273 5.53 -17.21 5.46
N PRO A 274 5.06 -18.09 4.56
CA PRO A 274 5.55 -18.14 3.17
C PRO A 274 5.47 -16.80 2.44
N TYR A 275 6.47 -16.49 1.60
CA TYR A 275 6.48 -15.27 0.81
C TYR A 275 5.28 -15.23 -0.17
N PRO A 276 4.50 -14.12 -0.23
CA PRO A 276 3.21 -14.11 -0.92
C PRO A 276 3.30 -13.90 -2.45
N PHE A 277 4.47 -13.54 -3.00
CA PHE A 277 4.59 -13.12 -4.40
C PHE A 277 5.53 -14.00 -5.25
N ASN A 278 5.61 -13.70 -6.55
CA ASN A 278 6.29 -14.51 -7.57
C ASN A 278 7.70 -14.03 -7.94
N ALA A 279 8.15 -12.91 -7.37
CA ALA A 279 9.49 -12.36 -7.55
C ALA A 279 9.89 -11.54 -6.31
N LEU A 280 11.18 -11.28 -6.19
CA LEU A 280 11.78 -10.49 -5.13
C LEU A 280 12.84 -9.54 -5.74
N GLY A 281 13.28 -8.53 -5.00
CA GLY A 281 14.36 -7.66 -5.42
C GLY A 281 14.30 -6.29 -4.76
N GLY A 282 14.98 -5.32 -5.34
CA GLY A 282 14.95 -3.93 -4.92
C GLY A 282 15.58 -3.04 -5.98
N TYR A 283 15.24 -1.75 -6.01
CA TYR A 283 15.89 -0.83 -6.94
C TYR A 283 16.22 0.52 -6.32
N VAL A 284 17.37 1.06 -6.74
CA VAL A 284 17.94 2.31 -6.21
C VAL A 284 18.16 3.26 -7.39
N PRO A 285 17.17 4.09 -7.75
CA PRO A 285 17.30 5.09 -8.80
C PRO A 285 18.03 6.35 -8.29
N ASN A 286 18.65 7.12 -9.19
CA ASN A 286 19.24 8.42 -8.81
C ASN A 286 18.17 9.52 -8.78
N VAL A 287 17.46 9.58 -7.66
CA VAL A 287 16.40 10.56 -7.35
C VAL A 287 16.75 11.33 -6.09
N THR A 288 16.04 12.42 -5.83
CA THR A 288 16.20 13.22 -4.61
C THR A 288 15.40 12.70 -3.44
N ALA A 289 14.47 11.76 -3.67
CA ALA A 289 13.68 11.18 -2.58
C ALA A 289 14.57 10.53 -1.55
N GLY A 290 14.29 10.85 -0.30
CA GLY A 290 14.98 10.31 0.84
C GLY A 290 14.28 9.14 1.51
N PHE A 291 13.03 8.84 1.14
CA PHE A 291 12.28 7.69 1.63
C PHE A 291 12.60 6.39 0.87
N ALA A 292 12.09 5.28 1.40
CA ALA A 292 11.93 4.02 0.68
C ALA A 292 10.45 3.67 0.62
N LEU A 293 10.06 2.82 -0.32
CA LEU A 293 8.67 2.43 -0.55
C LEU A 293 8.60 0.96 -0.93
N GLU A 294 7.62 0.27 -0.38
CA GLU A 294 7.47 -1.18 -0.40
C GLU A 294 7.00 -1.79 -1.72
N THR A 295 7.12 -1.08 -2.84
CA THR A 295 6.49 -1.48 -4.11
C THR A 295 6.61 -2.98 -4.38
N GLN A 296 5.47 -3.64 -4.56
CA GLN A 296 5.32 -5.09 -4.49
C GLN A 296 6.37 -5.84 -5.31
N THR A 297 6.97 -6.90 -4.75
CA THR A 297 8.07 -7.71 -5.34
C THR A 297 9.41 -7.01 -5.54
N ARG A 298 9.46 -5.67 -5.49
CA ARG A 298 10.68 -4.93 -5.79
C ARG A 298 10.66 -3.53 -5.16
N PRO A 299 10.87 -3.42 -3.84
CA PRO A 299 10.89 -2.12 -3.17
C PRO A 299 11.82 -1.09 -3.81
N PHE A 300 11.37 0.16 -3.75
CA PHE A 300 12.09 1.37 -4.11
C PHE A 300 12.93 1.82 -2.92
N TYR A 301 14.19 2.17 -3.17
CA TYR A 301 15.04 2.80 -2.17
C TYR A 301 15.61 4.11 -2.70
N GLY A 302 15.23 5.23 -2.09
CA GLY A 302 15.84 6.52 -2.34
C GLY A 302 17.33 6.52 -1.94
N PRO A 303 18.23 7.16 -2.70
CA PRO A 303 19.67 7.20 -2.36
C PRO A 303 19.95 7.79 -0.98
N GLY A 304 19.06 8.65 -0.47
CA GLY A 304 19.16 9.25 0.86
C GLY A 304 19.23 8.24 2.00
N GLN A 305 18.68 7.04 1.82
CA GLN A 305 18.73 5.92 2.80
C GLN A 305 20.14 5.35 2.99
N PHE A 306 21.08 5.65 2.09
CA PHE A 306 22.43 5.09 2.07
C PHE A 306 23.54 6.13 2.29
N ARG A 307 23.17 7.40 2.52
CA ARG A 307 24.12 8.52 2.71
C ARG A 307 25.04 8.36 3.92
N ASN A 308 24.56 7.63 4.94
CA ASN A 308 25.28 7.36 6.19
C ASN A 308 25.93 5.97 6.21
N GLY A 309 26.04 5.31 5.05
CA GLY A 309 26.57 3.95 4.91
C GLY A 309 25.47 2.90 4.74
N ALA A 310 25.86 1.64 4.80
CA ALA A 310 24.95 0.53 4.58
C ALA A 310 23.86 0.46 5.66
N ASN A 311 22.60 0.38 5.24
CA ASN A 311 21.44 0.30 6.11
C ASN A 311 20.56 -0.89 5.68
N VAL A 312 20.78 -2.05 6.32
CA VAL A 312 19.94 -3.25 6.09
C VAL A 312 18.58 -3.12 6.79
N SER A 313 18.46 -2.22 7.77
CA SER A 313 17.19 -1.98 8.48
C SER A 313 16.10 -1.50 7.54
N VAL A 314 16.41 -0.62 6.57
CA VAL A 314 15.42 -0.22 5.56
C VAL A 314 15.01 -1.39 4.67
N VAL A 315 15.94 -2.28 4.30
CA VAL A 315 15.62 -3.49 3.51
C VAL A 315 14.67 -4.41 4.28
N VAL A 316 14.88 -4.56 5.60
CA VAL A 316 13.97 -5.33 6.47
C VAL A 316 12.58 -4.70 6.53
N HIS A 317 12.50 -3.37 6.69
CA HIS A 317 11.23 -2.62 6.70
C HIS A 317 10.44 -2.84 5.41
N GLU A 318 11.06 -2.58 4.26
CA GLU A 318 10.39 -2.70 2.97
C GLU A 318 10.00 -4.15 2.63
N LEU A 319 10.79 -5.13 3.05
CA LEU A 319 10.45 -6.53 2.82
C LEU A 319 9.36 -7.05 3.77
N ALA A 320 9.23 -6.50 4.98
CA ALA A 320 8.12 -6.82 5.88
C ALA A 320 6.77 -6.43 5.27
N HIS A 321 6.73 -5.31 4.56
CA HIS A 321 5.52 -4.82 3.90
C HIS A 321 4.94 -5.79 2.85
N GLN A 322 5.77 -6.67 2.28
CA GLN A 322 5.32 -7.70 1.34
C GLN A 322 4.21 -8.58 1.95
N TRP A 323 4.23 -8.80 3.27
CA TRP A 323 3.13 -9.44 4.01
C TRP A 323 2.13 -8.42 4.58
N TYR A 324 2.64 -7.36 5.23
CA TYR A 324 1.88 -6.35 5.97
C TYR A 324 1.88 -5.00 5.24
N GLY A 325 0.90 -4.80 4.37
CA GLY A 325 0.83 -3.65 3.46
C GLY A 325 0.46 -4.10 2.05
N ASP A 326 1.22 -5.04 1.49
CA ASP A 326 1.00 -5.49 0.11
C ASP A 326 -0.01 -6.65 0.04
N SER A 327 0.33 -7.79 0.66
CA SER A 327 -0.56 -8.96 0.65
C SER A 327 -1.82 -8.67 1.45
N VAL A 328 -1.67 -8.15 2.67
CA VAL A 328 -2.79 -7.61 3.47
C VAL A 328 -2.69 -6.10 3.48
N SER A 329 -3.49 -5.43 2.65
CA SER A 329 -3.50 -3.96 2.61
C SER A 329 -4.52 -3.39 3.56
N VAL A 330 -4.45 -2.08 3.79
CA VAL A 330 -5.45 -1.37 4.58
C VAL A 330 -6.83 -1.44 3.91
N GLU A 331 -7.90 -1.50 4.71
CA GLU A 331 -9.27 -1.24 4.21
C GLU A 331 -9.49 0.25 3.96
N GLY A 332 -8.85 1.10 4.75
CA GLY A 332 -8.71 2.54 4.47
C GLY A 332 -7.47 3.11 5.15
N TRP A 333 -7.00 4.25 4.68
CA TRP A 333 -5.71 4.84 5.07
C TRP A 333 -5.57 5.16 6.55
N LYS A 334 -6.70 5.30 7.27
CA LYS A 334 -6.69 5.38 8.74
C LYS A 334 -6.10 4.15 9.44
N ASP A 335 -6.09 2.99 8.79
CA ASP A 335 -5.62 1.72 9.34
C ASP A 335 -4.12 1.48 9.08
N ILE A 336 -3.38 2.50 8.60
CA ILE A 336 -1.96 2.45 8.19
C ILE A 336 -0.98 1.89 9.24
N TRP A 337 -1.35 1.90 10.53
CA TRP A 337 -0.58 1.20 11.57
C TRP A 337 -0.34 -0.29 11.26
N ILE A 338 -1.27 -0.98 10.57
CA ILE A 338 -1.07 -2.38 10.15
C ILE A 338 0.13 -2.53 9.22
N ASN A 339 0.39 -1.54 8.37
CA ASN A 339 1.55 -1.55 7.49
C ASN A 339 2.78 -1.18 8.33
N GLU A 340 2.76 0.04 8.87
CA GLU A 340 3.96 0.72 9.34
C GLU A 340 4.41 0.30 10.73
N GLY A 341 3.47 -0.03 11.61
CA GLY A 341 3.80 -0.58 12.93
C GLY A 341 4.48 -1.94 12.82
N PHE A 342 4.02 -2.79 11.89
CA PHE A 342 4.58 -4.13 11.69
C PHE A 342 5.93 -4.09 10.97
N ALA A 343 6.06 -3.25 9.95
CA ALA A 343 7.33 -3.03 9.27
C ALA A 343 8.39 -2.46 10.23
N ARG A 344 8.04 -1.47 11.07
CA ARG A 344 8.94 -0.98 12.13
C ARG A 344 9.30 -2.07 13.12
N TYR A 345 8.33 -2.85 13.59
CA TYR A 345 8.58 -3.92 14.57
C TYR A 345 9.44 -5.07 13.98
N SER A 346 9.36 -5.33 12.68
CA SER A 346 10.23 -6.30 12.01
C SER A 346 11.71 -5.93 12.12
N GLN A 347 12.05 -4.64 12.12
CA GLN A 347 13.43 -4.19 12.31
C GLN A 347 13.91 -4.45 13.73
N TRP A 348 13.01 -4.42 14.72
CA TRP A 348 13.33 -4.77 16.11
C TRP A 348 13.58 -6.26 16.27
N LEU A 349 12.76 -7.08 15.60
CA LEU A 349 13.00 -8.53 15.54
C LEU A 349 14.31 -8.87 14.81
N TRP A 350 14.65 -8.13 13.76
CA TRP A 350 15.93 -8.29 13.07
C TRP A 350 17.13 -7.91 13.94
N SER A 351 17.02 -6.80 14.68
CA SER A 351 18.01 -6.40 15.67
C SER A 351 18.22 -7.48 16.74
N GLU A 352 17.13 -8.10 17.21
CA GLU A 352 17.18 -9.21 18.17
C GLU A 352 17.92 -10.42 17.57
N LYS A 353 17.65 -10.74 16.29
CA LYS A 353 18.34 -11.82 15.54
C LYS A 353 19.83 -11.55 15.34
N GLU A 354 20.24 -10.31 15.09
CA GLU A 354 21.65 -9.93 14.90
C GLU A 354 22.39 -9.69 16.23
N GLY A 355 21.70 -9.71 17.38
CA GLY A 355 22.29 -9.42 18.69
C GLY A 355 22.70 -7.94 18.86
N GLU A 356 22.03 -7.04 18.15
CA GLU A 356 22.26 -5.58 18.19
C GLU A 356 21.34 -4.86 19.18
N GLY A 357 20.40 -5.59 19.79
CA GLY A 357 19.45 -5.13 20.79
C GLY A 357 18.15 -5.91 20.65
N THR A 358 17.57 -6.35 21.76
CA THR A 358 16.30 -7.07 21.77
C THR A 358 15.14 -6.16 21.41
N ALA A 359 14.02 -6.75 20.96
CA ALA A 359 12.81 -5.97 20.69
C ALA A 359 12.29 -5.25 21.95
N GLN A 360 12.50 -5.83 23.14
CA GLN A 360 12.17 -5.19 24.40
C GLN A 360 13.06 -3.99 24.71
N GLU A 361 14.39 -4.11 24.53
CA GLU A 361 15.31 -2.98 24.74
C GLU A 361 15.01 -1.81 23.80
N LEU A 362 14.65 -2.11 22.55
CA LEU A 362 14.21 -1.11 21.57
C LEU A 362 12.89 -0.46 21.98
N ALA A 363 11.90 -1.22 22.46
CA ALA A 363 10.65 -0.67 22.96
C ALA A 363 10.85 0.22 24.19
N ASP A 364 11.66 -0.22 25.15
CA ASP A 364 12.00 0.53 26.36
C ASP A 364 12.73 1.83 26.01
N TRP A 365 13.68 1.76 25.06
CA TRP A 365 14.41 2.93 24.56
C TRP A 365 13.49 3.92 23.84
N ALA A 366 12.69 3.45 22.86
CA ALA A 366 11.76 4.29 22.11
C ALA A 366 10.74 4.97 23.03
N TYR A 367 10.23 4.24 24.02
CA TYR A 367 9.33 4.77 25.05
C TYR A 367 10.02 5.81 25.95
N ALA A 368 11.27 5.57 26.36
CA ALA A 368 12.02 6.48 27.24
C ALA A 368 12.52 7.75 26.53
N LEU A 369 12.78 7.68 25.22
CA LEU A 369 13.33 8.77 24.41
C LEU A 369 12.44 10.02 24.40
N ARG A 370 11.12 9.85 24.54
CA ARG A 370 10.12 10.92 24.38
C ARG A 370 9.50 11.30 25.73
N PRO A 371 9.59 12.57 26.19
CA PRO A 371 8.86 13.01 27.40
C PRO A 371 7.34 12.91 27.20
N ALA A 372 6.57 12.94 28.28
CA ALA A 372 5.11 12.72 28.22
C ALA A 372 4.36 13.84 27.47
N GLU A 373 4.96 15.03 27.42
CA GLU A 373 4.44 16.24 26.79
C GLU A 373 4.74 16.30 25.29
N ASP A 374 5.54 15.37 24.74
CA ASP A 374 5.86 15.33 23.31
C ASP A 374 4.58 15.11 22.47
N ALA A 375 4.41 15.90 21.41
CA ALA A 375 3.27 15.81 20.49
C ALA A 375 3.13 14.42 19.85
N PHE A 376 4.23 13.67 19.78
CA PHE A 376 4.26 12.25 19.43
C PHE A 376 3.17 11.43 20.14
N TRP A 377 2.92 11.69 21.42
CA TRP A 377 1.93 10.94 22.20
C TRP A 377 0.48 11.36 21.94
N GLN A 378 0.26 12.46 21.23
CA GLN A 378 -1.09 12.93 20.87
C GLN A 378 -1.62 12.27 19.60
N VAL A 379 -0.73 11.79 18.73
CA VAL A 379 -1.11 11.04 17.53
C VAL A 379 -1.59 9.65 17.95
N LYS A 380 -2.71 9.23 17.35
CA LYS A 380 -3.38 7.96 17.59
C LYS A 380 -3.09 7.01 16.43
N PRO A 381 -2.15 6.07 16.54
CA PRO A 381 -1.77 5.22 15.40
C PRO A 381 -2.93 4.46 14.74
N GLY A 382 -3.99 4.13 15.50
CA GLY A 382 -5.14 3.41 14.95
C GLY A 382 -6.14 4.27 14.17
N ASP A 383 -5.99 5.60 14.22
CA ASP A 383 -6.71 6.60 13.41
C ASP A 383 -5.95 7.95 13.51
N PRO A 384 -4.84 8.10 12.76
CA PRO A 384 -3.92 9.23 12.95
C PRO A 384 -4.44 10.58 12.42
N GLY A 385 -5.50 10.58 11.61
CA GLY A 385 -5.85 11.64 10.67
C GLY A 385 -4.98 11.62 9.39
N PRO A 386 -5.48 12.19 8.27
CA PRO A 386 -4.78 12.18 6.98
C PRO A 386 -3.40 12.87 7.05
N GLU A 387 -3.29 13.95 7.81
CA GLU A 387 -2.06 14.73 7.97
C GLU A 387 -0.97 14.00 8.77
N ASN A 388 -1.33 12.99 9.56
CA ASN A 388 -0.39 12.28 10.44
C ASN A 388 -0.26 10.79 10.10
N GLN A 389 -0.77 10.34 8.96
CA GLN A 389 -0.77 8.91 8.61
C GLN A 389 0.65 8.32 8.51
N PHE A 390 1.65 9.16 8.19
CA PHE A 390 3.08 8.79 8.20
C PHE A 390 3.86 9.48 9.33
N HIS A 391 3.17 9.95 10.38
CA HIS A 391 3.85 10.54 11.54
C HIS A 391 4.64 9.46 12.29
N GLY A 392 5.84 9.76 12.82
CA GLY A 392 6.69 8.82 13.56
C GLY A 392 6.02 8.00 14.68
N ALA A 393 4.86 8.45 15.18
CA ALA A 393 4.04 7.71 16.15
C ALA A 393 3.38 6.46 15.56
N VAL A 394 2.99 6.49 14.28
CA VAL A 394 2.44 5.31 13.59
C VAL A 394 3.46 4.17 13.58
N TYR A 395 4.75 4.52 13.45
CA TYR A 395 5.87 3.58 13.43
C TYR A 395 6.31 3.18 14.84
N ASP A 396 6.91 4.10 15.61
CA ASP A 396 7.58 3.74 16.85
C ASP A 396 6.57 3.37 17.94
N ARG A 397 5.51 4.18 18.15
CA ARG A 397 4.44 3.82 19.09
C ARG A 397 3.63 2.64 18.58
N GLY A 398 3.49 2.49 17.27
CA GLY A 398 2.92 1.28 16.67
C GLY A 398 3.69 0.00 16.98
N ALA A 399 5.02 0.04 16.91
CA ALA A 399 5.89 -1.07 17.27
C ALA A 399 5.93 -1.32 18.78
N ILE A 400 5.85 -0.27 19.62
CA ILE A 400 5.65 -0.43 21.07
C ILE A 400 4.35 -1.19 21.35
N ALA A 401 3.26 -0.91 20.63
CA ALA A 401 2.00 -1.64 20.78
C ALA A 401 2.15 -3.13 20.49
N LEU A 402 2.95 -3.50 19.48
CA LEU A 402 3.26 -4.89 19.15
C LEU A 402 4.15 -5.55 20.21
N GLN A 403 5.13 -4.82 20.77
CA GLN A 403 5.91 -5.33 21.89
C GLN A 403 5.04 -5.55 23.13
N ALA A 404 4.14 -4.61 23.46
CA ALA A 404 3.20 -4.75 24.56
C ALA A 404 2.27 -5.96 24.35
N LEU A 405 1.84 -6.20 23.10
CA LEU A 405 1.10 -7.41 22.73
C LEU A 405 1.93 -8.66 23.02
N ARG A 406 3.18 -8.73 22.54
CA ARG A 406 4.11 -9.86 22.79
C ARG A 406 4.27 -10.12 24.28
N ASN A 407 4.42 -9.08 25.10
CA ASN A 407 4.52 -9.18 26.56
C ASN A 407 3.24 -9.67 27.24
N GLU A 408 2.07 -9.31 26.70
CA GLU A 408 0.79 -9.79 27.22
C GLU A 408 0.55 -11.26 26.88
N ILE A 409 0.77 -11.68 25.64
CA ILE A 409 0.34 -13.01 25.17
C ILE A 409 1.46 -14.06 25.13
N GLY A 410 2.72 -13.64 25.27
CA GLY A 410 3.91 -14.48 25.19
C GLY A 410 4.34 -14.80 23.74
N ASP A 411 5.62 -15.14 23.58
CA ASP A 411 6.27 -15.36 22.29
C ASP A 411 5.56 -16.39 21.41
N GLU A 412 5.17 -17.54 21.95
CA GLU A 412 4.55 -18.62 21.17
C GLU A 412 3.30 -18.12 20.44
N LYS A 413 2.39 -17.46 21.16
CA LYS A 413 1.16 -16.92 20.58
C LYS A 413 1.41 -15.72 19.71
N PHE A 414 2.37 -14.88 20.07
CA PHE A 414 2.74 -13.73 19.27
C PHE A 414 3.27 -14.12 17.89
N PHE A 415 4.23 -15.04 17.81
CA PHE A 415 4.74 -15.52 16.52
C PHE A 415 3.74 -16.40 15.77
N GLU A 416 2.83 -17.12 16.45
CA GLU A 416 1.68 -17.79 15.80
C GLU A 416 0.78 -16.76 15.09
N ILE A 417 0.50 -15.62 15.75
CA ILE A 417 -0.28 -14.53 15.16
C ILE A 417 0.44 -13.93 13.96
N LEU A 418 1.73 -13.58 14.11
CA LEU A 418 2.51 -12.95 13.05
C LEU A 418 2.57 -13.79 11.76
N LYS A 419 2.56 -15.12 11.87
CA LYS A 419 2.54 -16.05 10.73
C LYS A 419 1.13 -16.25 10.16
N GLY A 420 0.17 -16.46 11.04
CA GLY A 420 -1.16 -16.87 10.61
C GLY A 420 -2.00 -15.71 10.06
N TRP A 421 -1.79 -14.48 10.53
CA TRP A 421 -2.53 -13.31 10.05
C TRP A 421 -2.39 -13.06 8.54
N PRO A 422 -1.17 -12.90 7.98
CA PRO A 422 -1.01 -12.66 6.54
C PRO A 422 -1.42 -13.88 5.70
N THR A 423 -1.44 -15.08 6.29
CA THR A 423 -1.98 -16.29 5.64
C THR A 423 -3.50 -16.27 5.58
N GLU A 424 -4.20 -15.91 6.68
CA GLU A 424 -5.68 -15.87 6.74
C GLU A 424 -6.25 -14.75 5.86
N ARG A 425 -5.50 -13.63 5.71
CA ARG A 425 -5.96 -12.43 5.00
C ARG A 425 -5.27 -12.21 3.65
N ALA A 426 -4.55 -13.22 3.13
CA ALA A 426 -3.74 -13.10 1.92
C ALA A 426 -4.49 -12.45 0.76
N TYR A 427 -3.85 -11.46 0.13
CA TYR A 427 -4.38 -10.65 -0.98
C TYR A 427 -5.66 -9.84 -0.68
N GLY A 428 -6.05 -9.72 0.59
CA GLY A 428 -7.22 -8.97 1.03
C GLY A 428 -6.90 -7.60 1.61
N ASN A 429 -7.90 -7.03 2.26
CA ASN A 429 -7.81 -5.77 3.00
C ASN A 429 -8.23 -5.98 4.47
N ALA A 430 -7.74 -5.14 5.38
CA ALA A 430 -8.05 -5.25 6.79
C ALA A 430 -8.10 -3.91 7.53
N LYS A 431 -8.95 -3.86 8.57
CA LYS A 431 -8.91 -2.80 9.60
C LYS A 431 -8.03 -3.20 10.76
N VAL A 432 -7.59 -2.24 11.56
CA VAL A 432 -6.96 -2.48 12.87
C VAL A 432 -7.81 -3.44 13.71
N GLY A 433 -9.13 -3.23 13.74
CA GLY A 433 -10.06 -4.07 14.49
C GLY A 433 -10.13 -5.54 14.01
N ASP A 434 -9.85 -5.82 12.73
CA ASP A 434 -9.75 -7.21 12.25
C ASP A 434 -8.54 -7.91 12.84
N PHE A 435 -7.39 -7.22 12.90
CA PHE A 435 -6.18 -7.76 13.51
C PHE A 435 -6.39 -8.03 15.01
N VAL A 436 -7.00 -7.09 15.73
CA VAL A 436 -7.32 -7.28 17.17
C VAL A 436 -8.18 -8.53 17.36
N ARG A 437 -9.26 -8.69 16.59
CA ARG A 437 -10.12 -9.89 16.68
C ARG A 437 -9.37 -11.18 16.40
N TYR A 438 -8.46 -11.17 15.42
CA TYR A 438 -7.63 -12.33 15.12
C TYR A 438 -6.64 -12.64 16.25
N ALA A 439 -5.99 -11.63 16.81
CA ALA A 439 -5.10 -11.78 17.94
C ALA A 439 -5.82 -12.33 19.18
N GLU A 440 -7.04 -11.88 19.47
CA GLU A 440 -7.88 -12.42 20.56
C GLU A 440 -8.29 -13.87 20.28
N LYS A 441 -8.66 -14.19 19.04
CA LYS A 441 -8.99 -15.56 18.60
C LYS A 441 -7.83 -16.53 18.83
N VAL A 442 -6.59 -16.13 18.53
CA VAL A 442 -5.40 -16.99 18.68
C VAL A 442 -4.93 -17.05 20.14
N SER A 443 -4.79 -15.90 20.79
CA SER A 443 -4.27 -15.79 22.17
C SER A 443 -5.25 -16.26 23.24
N LYS A 444 -6.56 -16.29 22.93
CA LYS A 444 -7.65 -16.54 23.91
C LYS A 444 -7.69 -15.52 25.05
N LYS A 445 -7.13 -14.33 24.86
CA LYS A 445 -7.14 -13.21 25.81
C LYS A 445 -7.95 -12.04 25.25
N PRO A 446 -8.62 -11.25 26.11
CA PRO A 446 -9.17 -9.96 25.70
C PRO A 446 -8.03 -8.95 25.50
N LEU A 447 -7.97 -8.33 24.33
CA LEU A 447 -6.89 -7.42 23.93
C LEU A 447 -7.38 -6.01 23.60
N ALA A 448 -8.70 -5.81 23.51
CA ALA A 448 -9.29 -4.51 23.20
C ALA A 448 -8.70 -3.35 24.03
N GLN A 449 -8.55 -3.50 25.35
CA GLN A 449 -7.99 -2.44 26.21
C GLN A 449 -6.51 -2.14 25.94
N LEU A 450 -5.72 -3.16 25.55
CA LEU A 450 -4.31 -2.97 25.19
C LEU A 450 -4.21 -2.08 23.95
N PHE A 451 -4.95 -2.42 22.89
CA PHE A 451 -4.95 -1.64 21.66
C PHE A 451 -5.63 -0.28 21.83
N GLU A 452 -6.65 -0.15 22.67
CA GLU A 452 -7.25 1.16 23.01
C GLU A 452 -6.20 2.10 23.62
N THR A 453 -5.42 1.59 24.57
CA THR A 453 -4.36 2.35 25.25
C THR A 453 -3.27 2.79 24.27
N TRP A 454 -2.79 1.86 23.44
CA TRP A 454 -1.63 2.12 22.59
C TRP A 454 -1.97 2.77 21.26
N LEU A 455 -3.16 2.57 20.69
CA LEU A 455 -3.51 3.03 19.34
C LEU A 455 -4.53 4.17 19.30
N TYR A 456 -5.39 4.31 20.30
CA TYR A 456 -6.56 5.22 20.25
C TYR A 456 -6.61 6.28 21.36
N THR A 457 -5.90 6.06 22.46
CA THR A 457 -5.86 7.00 23.60
C THR A 457 -4.72 8.02 23.44
N PRO A 458 -4.98 9.34 23.40
CA PRO A 458 -3.92 10.34 23.40
C PRO A 458 -3.21 10.41 24.76
N GLY A 459 -1.93 10.78 24.74
CA GLY A 459 -1.05 10.84 25.91
C GLY A 459 -0.14 9.62 26.02
N LYS A 460 0.97 9.80 26.74
CA LYS A 460 1.96 8.74 26.99
C LYS A 460 1.35 7.70 27.94
N PRO A 461 1.20 6.42 27.53
CA PRO A 461 0.71 5.39 28.44
C PRO A 461 1.61 5.22 29.65
N GLU A 462 1.04 4.81 30.80
CA GLU A 462 1.85 4.46 31.98
C GLU A 462 2.84 3.34 31.66
N ALA A 463 4.02 3.34 32.28
CA ALA A 463 5.08 2.36 31.97
C ALA A 463 4.64 0.90 32.22
N SER A 464 3.70 0.67 33.14
CA SER A 464 3.11 -0.65 33.38
C SER A 464 2.30 -1.18 32.20
N ALA A 465 1.82 -0.32 31.29
CA ALA A 465 1.09 -0.72 30.08
C ALA A 465 1.99 -1.39 29.03
N LEU A 466 3.32 -1.22 29.12
CA LEU A 466 4.27 -1.94 28.27
C LEU A 466 4.51 -3.38 28.77
N ASN A 467 4.30 -3.61 30.07
CA ASN A 467 4.47 -4.90 30.72
C ASN A 467 3.22 -5.28 31.54
N PRO A 468 2.04 -5.49 30.91
CA PRO A 468 0.78 -5.65 31.66
C PRO A 468 0.76 -6.95 32.48
N SER A 469 1.38 -8.02 31.97
CA SER A 469 1.55 -9.31 32.66
C SER A 469 2.30 -9.17 34.00
N ALA A 470 3.24 -8.22 34.11
CA ALA A 470 4.00 -7.95 35.33
C ALA A 470 3.26 -7.05 36.34
N ALA A 471 2.19 -6.37 35.91
CA ALA A 471 1.44 -5.41 36.71
C ALA A 471 0.29 -6.02 37.53
N LYS A 472 -0.02 -7.33 37.38
CA LYS A 472 -0.98 -8.00 38.25
C LYS A 472 -0.41 -8.10 39.67
N PRO A 473 -1.02 -7.46 40.70
CA PRO A 473 -0.46 -7.47 42.03
C PRO A 473 -0.50 -8.88 42.62
N SER A 474 0.68 -9.48 42.85
CA SER A 474 0.83 -10.36 44.00
C SER A 474 0.52 -9.51 45.23
N ALA A 475 -0.51 -9.89 45.99
CA ALA A 475 -0.83 -9.26 47.25
C ALA A 475 0.27 -9.55 48.28
N ARG A 476 1.38 -8.80 48.21
CA ARG A 476 2.35 -8.45 49.27
C ARG A 476 3.66 -8.00 48.63
N SER A 477 3.82 -6.69 48.50
CA SER A 477 4.98 -5.95 49.03
C SER A 477 4.96 -4.52 48.49
N SER A 478 4.75 -3.56 49.38
CA SER A 478 5.15 -2.17 49.16
C SER A 478 6.68 -2.14 49.13
N GLN A 479 7.27 -2.00 47.94
CA GLN A 479 8.66 -1.58 47.80
C GLN A 479 8.74 -0.43 46.81
N GLN A 480 9.50 0.57 47.25
CA GLN A 480 9.81 1.83 46.57
C GLN A 480 10.15 1.59 45.10
N SER A 481 9.61 2.45 44.22
CA SER A 481 10.06 2.57 42.85
C SER A 481 11.55 2.96 42.86
N ALA A 482 12.42 1.97 42.70
CA ALA A 482 13.76 2.24 42.23
C ALA A 482 13.60 2.96 40.89
N ALA A 483 14.17 4.16 40.75
CA ALA A 483 14.24 4.84 39.47
C ALA A 483 14.85 3.85 38.47
N ALA A 484 14.07 3.47 37.45
CA ALA A 484 14.56 2.61 36.39
C ALA A 484 15.84 3.24 35.82
N LYS A 485 16.92 2.44 35.71
CA LYS A 485 18.10 2.91 35.00
C LYS A 485 17.65 3.37 33.60
N PRO A 486 18.18 4.49 33.08
CA PRO A 486 17.92 4.87 31.70
C PRO A 486 18.21 3.67 30.79
N ALA A 487 17.29 3.34 29.89
CA ALA A 487 17.54 2.32 28.87
C ALA A 487 18.83 2.69 28.15
N ALA A 488 19.75 1.75 27.96
CA ALA A 488 20.93 1.99 27.14
C ALA A 488 20.49 1.98 25.67
N GLU A 489 21.05 2.87 24.86
CA GLU A 489 20.74 2.92 23.43
C GLU A 489 21.12 1.58 22.75
N PRO A 490 20.16 0.87 22.13
CA PRO A 490 20.46 -0.33 21.37
C PRO A 490 21.37 -0.03 20.19
N LYS A 491 22.30 -0.93 19.84
CA LYS A 491 23.29 -0.70 18.77
C LYS A 491 22.66 -0.45 17.40
N SER A 492 21.49 -1.05 17.17
CA SER A 492 20.72 -0.92 15.92
C SER A 492 19.88 0.36 15.85
N TRP A 493 19.65 1.06 16.98
CA TRP A 493 18.67 2.16 17.05
C TRP A 493 18.94 3.26 16.03
N LYS A 494 20.21 3.68 15.88
CA LYS A 494 20.57 4.73 14.92
C LYS A 494 20.15 4.39 13.48
N LYS A 495 20.37 3.15 13.03
CA LYS A 495 19.99 2.70 11.68
C LYS A 495 18.46 2.61 11.51
N ILE A 496 17.75 2.15 12.54
CA ILE A 496 16.28 2.08 12.58
C ILE A 496 15.68 3.49 12.51
N ALA A 497 16.19 4.43 13.32
CA ALA A 497 15.74 5.81 13.32
C ALA A 497 16.02 6.50 11.97
N GLU A 498 17.15 6.19 11.33
CA GLU A 498 17.51 6.70 9.99
C GLU A 498 16.55 6.24 8.89
N THR A 499 15.90 5.08 9.01
CA THR A 499 14.93 4.61 8.01
C THR A 499 13.75 5.57 7.85
N ASN A 500 13.24 6.14 8.96
CA ASN A 500 11.96 6.88 8.95
C ASN A 500 12.13 8.39 9.16
N THR A 501 13.25 8.83 9.73
CA THR A 501 13.55 10.26 9.89
C THR A 501 13.58 11.00 8.55
N ILE A 502 13.66 10.29 7.43
CA ILE A 502 13.61 10.92 6.11
C ILE A 502 12.17 11.22 5.67
N HIS A 503 11.17 10.48 6.14
CA HIS A 503 9.76 10.85 5.97
C HIS A 503 9.42 12.11 6.77
N ASP A 504 9.93 12.23 8.01
CA ASP A 504 9.69 13.39 8.89
C ASP A 504 10.32 14.71 8.38
N THR A 505 11.41 14.64 7.60
CA THR A 505 12.13 15.84 7.12
C THR A 505 11.82 16.27 5.69
N GLU A 506 11.24 15.39 4.86
CA GLU A 506 10.87 15.71 3.48
C GLU A 506 9.38 16.04 3.29
N HIS A 507 8.54 15.78 4.30
CA HIS A 507 7.34 16.59 4.54
C HIS A 507 7.77 17.96 5.10
N GLY A 508 8.56 18.67 4.30
CA GLY A 508 8.81 20.08 4.51
C GLY A 508 7.47 20.76 4.73
N SER A 509 7.46 21.69 5.67
CA SER A 509 6.40 22.62 6.03
C SER A 509 5.98 23.53 4.86
N GLY A 510 5.65 22.94 3.71
CA GLY A 510 4.64 23.45 2.80
C GLY A 510 3.27 23.32 3.49
N PRO A 511 2.29 24.14 3.11
CA PRO A 511 1.00 24.15 3.79
C PRO A 511 0.46 22.71 3.83
N GLY A 512 0.22 22.22 5.05
CA GLY A 512 -0.49 20.97 5.28
C GLY A 512 -1.75 20.91 4.43
N HIS A 513 -2.22 19.68 4.21
CA HIS A 513 -3.41 19.37 3.42
C HIS A 513 -4.62 20.21 3.87
N ARG A 514 -4.71 21.44 3.34
CA ARG A 514 -5.93 22.21 3.39
C ARG A 514 -6.83 21.61 2.33
N HIS A 515 -7.64 20.65 2.78
CA HIS A 515 -8.96 20.41 2.19
C HIS A 515 -9.73 21.72 1.99
#